data_AF-A0ABD3L1Q5-F1
#
_entry.id   AF-A0ABD3L1Q5-F1
#
_cell.length_a   1.000
_cell.length_b   1.000
_cell.length_c   1.000
_cell.angle_alpha   90.00
_cell.angle_beta   90.00
_cell.angle_gamma   90.00
#
_symmetry.space_group_name_H-M   'P 1'
#
loop_
_entity.id
_entity.type
_entity.pdbx_description
1 polymer ?
#
loop_
_entity_poly.entity_id
_entity_poly.type
_entity_poly.pdbx_seq_one_letter_code
_entity_poly.pdbx_strand_id
1 'polypeptide(L)'
;MLKENVGQTPLPECLYKFCQGLSMYEPYWDHVLGYHKMSLEMPEKVFFMKYEEMKEDPCVHVRRLADFVGCPFSEEELRGGTVEGILRMCSFDNLSTLEVNKSGSRWTGVENKSFFRRGEVGDWVNYMSAKMGEKIDGVMEEKLRGSRLKF
;
A
#
# COMPACT_ATOMS: atom_id res chain seq x y z
N MET A 1 -3.38 -13.56 -31.97
CA MET A 1 -4.48 -14.38 -31.37
C MET A 1 -3.93 -14.90 -30.05
N LEU A 2 -4.53 -14.71 -28.88
CA LEU A 2 -5.91 -14.47 -28.48
C LEU A 2 -6.02 -13.16 -27.69
N LYS A 3 -6.95 -12.27 -28.08
CA LYS A 3 -7.52 -11.32 -27.12
C LYS A 3 -8.61 -12.09 -26.39
N GLU A 4 -8.24 -12.83 -25.36
CA GLU A 4 -9.24 -13.30 -24.42
C GLU A 4 -9.77 -12.07 -23.68
N ASN A 5 -11.01 -11.71 -24.00
CA ASN A 5 -11.84 -10.91 -23.13
C ASN A 5 -12.00 -11.73 -21.84
N VAL A 6 -11.06 -11.59 -20.91
CA VAL A 6 -11.25 -12.05 -19.54
C VAL A 6 -12.46 -11.27 -19.05
N GLY A 7 -13.62 -11.94 -18.96
CA GLY A 7 -14.82 -11.34 -18.41
C GLY A 7 -14.46 -10.74 -17.06
N GLN A 8 -14.61 -9.42 -16.93
CA GLN A 8 -14.30 -8.74 -15.69
C GLN A 8 -15.18 -9.36 -14.59
N THR A 9 -14.54 -9.99 -13.62
CA THR A 9 -15.24 -10.53 -12.45
C THR A 9 -15.93 -9.36 -11.74
N PRO A 10 -17.24 -9.42 -11.47
CA PRO A 10 -17.95 -8.33 -10.80
C PRO A 10 -17.32 -8.02 -9.44
N LEU A 11 -17.25 -6.74 -9.06
CA LEU A 11 -16.69 -6.31 -7.77
C LEU A 11 -17.23 -7.11 -6.56
N PRO A 12 -18.53 -7.39 -6.42
CA PRO A 12 -19.03 -8.19 -5.30
C PRO A 12 -18.42 -9.60 -5.22
N GLU A 13 -18.15 -10.22 -6.38
CA GLU A 13 -17.51 -11.53 -6.44
C GLU A 13 -16.02 -11.43 -6.11
N CYS A 14 -15.33 -10.38 -6.57
CA CYS A 14 -13.95 -10.09 -6.18
C CYS A 14 -13.83 -9.91 -4.66
N LEU A 15 -14.72 -9.13 -4.05
CA LEU A 15 -14.75 -8.90 -2.60
C LEU A 15 -15.06 -10.17 -1.83
N TYR A 16 -15.98 -11.01 -2.34
CA TYR A 16 -16.25 -12.31 -1.76
C TYR A 16 -14.99 -13.19 -1.76
N LYS A 17 -14.32 -13.32 -2.92
CA LYS A 17 -13.07 -14.09 -3.04
C LYS A 17 -11.98 -13.55 -2.11
N PHE A 18 -11.80 -12.23 -2.04
CA PHE A 18 -10.89 -11.57 -1.11
C PHE A 18 -11.18 -11.96 0.34
N CYS A 19 -12.43 -11.82 0.80
CA CYS A 19 -12.83 -12.21 2.16
C CYS A 19 -12.62 -13.71 2.46
N GLN A 20 -12.60 -14.56 1.44
CA GLN A 20 -12.35 -16.01 1.58
C GLN A 20 -10.87 -16.38 1.43
N GLY A 21 -9.97 -15.41 1.20
CA GLY A 21 -8.55 -15.66 0.93
C GLY A 21 -8.31 -16.35 -0.43
N LEU A 22 -9.19 -16.14 -1.40
CA LEU A 22 -9.16 -16.74 -2.74
C LEU A 22 -8.70 -15.74 -3.81
N SER A 23 -7.69 -14.95 -3.49
CA SER A 23 -7.02 -13.99 -4.39
C SER A 23 -5.51 -14.28 -4.42
N MET A 24 -4.77 -13.58 -5.28
CA MET A 24 -3.33 -13.75 -5.42
C MET A 24 -2.61 -13.34 -4.13
N TYR A 25 -1.71 -14.19 -3.63
CA TYR A 25 -0.93 -13.99 -2.39
C TYR A 25 -1.74 -13.94 -1.08
N GLU A 26 -3.00 -14.39 -1.11
CA GLU A 26 -3.90 -14.45 0.06
C GLU A 26 -3.60 -15.64 1.01
N PRO A 27 -4.09 -15.60 2.27
CA PRO A 27 -4.93 -14.55 2.89
C PRO A 27 -4.19 -13.27 3.30
N TYR A 28 -4.79 -12.11 3.01
CA TYR A 28 -4.26 -10.78 3.30
C TYR A 28 -3.97 -10.59 4.80
N TRP A 29 -4.89 -11.02 5.66
CA TRP A 29 -4.75 -10.92 7.11
C TRP A 29 -3.54 -11.71 7.63
N ASP A 30 -3.33 -12.93 7.13
CA ASP A 30 -2.21 -13.77 7.54
C ASP A 30 -0.88 -13.16 7.10
N HIS A 31 -0.85 -12.61 5.88
CA HIS A 31 0.30 -11.89 5.37
C HIS A 31 0.64 -10.67 6.24
N VAL A 32 -0.34 -9.81 6.51
CA VAL A 32 -0.15 -8.60 7.33
C VAL A 32 0.25 -8.95 8.77
N LEU A 33 -0.44 -9.90 9.41
CA LEU A 33 -0.14 -10.33 10.77
C LEU A 33 1.24 -10.98 10.89
N GLY A 34 1.65 -11.76 9.89
CA GLY A 34 2.98 -12.35 9.81
C GLY A 34 4.08 -11.29 9.84
N TYR A 35 4.01 -10.30 8.93
CA TYR A 35 4.99 -9.22 8.89
C TYR A 35 4.92 -8.29 10.11
N HIS A 36 3.72 -8.02 10.63
CA HIS A 36 3.56 -7.27 11.86
C HIS A 36 4.23 -7.99 13.04
N LYS A 37 4.00 -9.29 13.21
CA LYS A 37 4.68 -10.10 14.23
C LYS A 37 6.20 -10.05 14.06
N MET A 38 6.72 -10.23 12.84
CA MET A 38 8.16 -10.16 12.58
C MET A 38 8.75 -8.79 12.90
N SER A 39 8.01 -7.70 12.68
CA SER A 39 8.46 -6.35 13.06
C SER A 39 8.58 -6.14 14.57
N LEU A 40 7.80 -6.88 15.37
CA LEU A 40 7.91 -6.86 16.82
C LEU A 40 9.05 -7.75 17.33
N GLU A 41 9.30 -8.88 16.66
CA GLU A 41 10.33 -9.85 17.03
C GLU A 41 11.74 -9.46 16.54
N MET A 42 11.83 -8.76 15.41
CA MET A 42 13.08 -8.33 14.77
C MET A 42 12.99 -6.88 14.27
N PRO A 43 12.80 -5.90 15.16
CA PRO A 43 12.60 -4.49 14.79
C PRO A 43 13.78 -3.87 14.03
N GLU A 44 14.97 -4.46 14.13
CA GLU A 44 16.17 -4.06 13.40
C GLU A 44 16.25 -4.62 11.97
N LYS A 45 15.38 -5.58 11.61
CA LYS A 45 15.35 -6.23 10.29
C LYS A 45 14.05 -6.02 9.53
N VAL A 46 12.96 -5.71 10.22
CA VAL A 46 11.64 -5.56 9.61
C VAL A 46 11.03 -4.23 10.02
N PHE A 47 10.94 -3.31 9.07
CA PHE A 47 10.26 -2.03 9.23
C PHE A 47 8.82 -2.12 8.76
N PHE A 48 7.88 -2.10 9.70
CA PHE A 48 6.45 -2.14 9.41
C PHE A 48 5.86 -0.72 9.34
N MET A 49 5.09 -0.45 8.31
CA MET A 49 4.44 0.84 8.07
C MET A 49 3.04 0.62 7.48
N LYS A 50 2.08 1.46 7.86
CA LYS A 50 0.75 1.53 7.24
C LYS A 50 0.69 2.67 6.24
N TYR A 51 -0.04 2.45 5.14
CA TYR A 51 -0.13 3.41 4.04
C TYR A 51 -0.80 4.72 4.49
N GLU A 52 -1.84 4.62 5.30
CA GLU A 52 -2.60 5.74 5.83
C GLU A 52 -1.74 6.64 6.72
N GLU A 53 -0.97 6.06 7.65
CA GLU A 53 -0.05 6.80 8.52
C GLU A 53 1.08 7.48 7.72
N MET A 54 1.63 6.78 6.71
CA MET A 54 2.61 7.35 5.79
C MET A 54 2.05 8.57 5.04
N LYS A 55 0.78 8.49 4.62
CA LYS A 55 0.09 9.57 3.93
C LYS A 55 -0.22 10.74 4.85
N GLU A 56 -0.51 10.47 6.12
CA GLU A 56 -0.81 11.48 7.13
C GLU A 56 0.43 12.31 7.51
N ASP A 57 1.57 11.65 7.81
CA ASP A 57 2.83 12.33 8.13
C ASP A 57 4.03 11.73 7.37
N PRO A 58 4.17 12.06 6.08
CA PRO A 58 5.23 11.50 5.25
C PRO A 58 6.63 11.91 5.71
N CYS A 59 6.78 13.09 6.34
CA CYS A 59 8.06 13.57 6.87
C CYS A 59 8.58 12.71 8.02
N VAL A 60 7.71 12.33 8.96
CA VAL A 60 8.08 11.41 10.05
C VAL A 60 8.43 10.04 9.49
N HIS A 61 7.64 9.53 8.55
CA HIS A 61 7.86 8.18 8.00
C HIS A 61 9.15 8.07 7.15
N VAL A 62 9.50 9.10 6.37
CA VAL A 62 10.77 9.13 5.62
C VAL A 62 11.98 9.17 6.55
N ARG A 63 11.93 9.98 7.63
CA ARG A 63 13.02 10.02 8.62
C ARG A 63 13.19 8.68 9.32
N ARG A 64 12.09 8.08 9.79
CA ARG A 64 12.11 6.74 10.41
C ARG A 64 12.66 5.66 9.46
N LEU A 65 12.31 5.73 8.17
CA LEU A 65 12.84 4.81 7.16
C LEU A 65 14.34 5.01 6.95
N ALA A 66 14.80 6.26 6.88
CA ALA A 66 16.21 6.60 6.72
C ALA A 66 17.04 6.09 7.90
N ASP A 67 16.55 6.28 9.14
CA ASP A 67 17.15 5.71 10.36
C ASP A 67 17.23 4.18 10.28
N PHE A 68 16.14 3.54 9.87
CA PHE A 68 16.05 2.07 9.77
C PHE A 68 17.04 1.48 8.76
N VAL A 69 17.24 2.11 7.60
CA VAL A 69 18.20 1.63 6.59
C VAL A 69 19.65 2.00 6.89
N GLY A 70 19.92 2.65 8.03
CA GLY A 70 21.27 3.05 8.45
C GLY A 70 21.78 4.34 7.81
N CYS A 71 20.89 5.19 7.30
CA CYS A 71 21.19 6.49 6.69
C CYS A 71 20.44 7.63 7.39
N PRO A 72 20.61 7.84 8.71
CA PRO A 72 19.93 8.92 9.42
C PRO A 72 20.32 10.28 8.82
N PHE A 73 19.35 11.19 8.71
CA PHE A 73 19.61 12.54 8.22
C PHE A 73 20.41 13.35 9.24
N SER A 74 21.41 14.07 8.75
CA SER A 74 22.13 15.08 9.53
C SER A 74 21.30 16.35 9.73
N GLU A 75 21.63 17.14 10.75
CA GLU A 75 21.04 18.47 10.97
C GLU A 75 21.22 19.42 9.78
N GLU A 76 22.30 19.26 9.02
CA GLU A 76 22.51 20.01 7.79
C GLU A 76 21.53 19.60 6.69
N GLU A 77 21.32 18.31 6.47
CA GLU A 77 20.34 17.81 5.49
C GLU A 77 18.90 18.17 5.86
N LEU A 78 18.56 18.12 7.16
CA LEU A 78 17.25 18.56 7.64
C LEU A 78 17.03 20.05 7.38
N ARG A 79 18.00 20.90 7.73
CA ARG A 79 17.92 22.35 7.44
C ARG A 79 17.99 22.67 5.94
N GLY A 80 18.69 21.83 5.17
CA GLY A 80 18.87 21.95 3.72
C GLY A 80 17.65 21.52 2.90
N GLY A 81 16.60 21.00 3.54
CA GLY A 81 15.38 20.60 2.85
C GLY A 81 15.49 19.26 2.13
N THR A 82 16.42 18.39 2.52
CA THR A 82 16.63 17.09 1.87
C THR A 82 15.39 16.21 1.95
N VAL A 83 14.71 16.19 3.10
CA VAL A 83 13.49 15.41 3.32
C VAL A 83 12.39 15.88 2.37
N GLU A 84 12.15 17.19 2.27
CA GLU A 84 11.19 17.81 1.38
C GLU A 84 11.52 17.53 -0.09
N GLY A 85 12.81 17.52 -0.43
CA GLY A 85 13.30 17.12 -1.76
C GLY A 85 12.92 15.68 -2.12
N ILE A 86 13.17 14.74 -1.21
CA ILE A 86 12.80 13.32 -1.37
C ILE A 86 11.28 13.19 -1.51
N LEU A 87 10.52 13.82 -0.62
CA LEU A 87 9.05 13.79 -0.66
C LEU A 87 8.50 14.33 -1.97
N ARG A 88 9.03 15.44 -2.48
CA ARG A 88 8.65 15.99 -3.77
C ARG A 88 8.94 15.01 -4.91
N MET A 89 10.14 14.44 -4.94
CA MET A 89 10.57 13.50 -5.99
C MET A 89 9.77 12.20 -5.97
N CYS A 90 9.45 11.68 -4.79
CA CYS A 90 8.73 10.42 -4.60
C CYS A 90 7.20 10.61 -4.50
N SER A 91 6.70 11.84 -4.61
CA SER A 91 5.27 12.13 -4.54
C SER A 91 4.50 11.44 -5.65
N PHE A 92 3.23 11.10 -5.37
CA PHE A 92 2.33 10.54 -6.37
C PHE A 92 2.21 11.46 -7.60
N ASP A 93 2.06 12.76 -7.39
CA ASP A 93 1.91 13.77 -8.45
C ASP A 93 3.16 13.84 -9.34
N ASN A 94 4.35 13.79 -8.74
CA ASN A 94 5.58 13.76 -9.52
C ASN A 94 5.73 12.43 -10.27
N LEU A 95 5.65 11.29 -9.57
CA LEU A 95 5.91 9.99 -10.18
C LEU A 95 4.88 9.62 -11.26
N SER A 96 3.60 9.93 -11.06
CA SER A 96 2.55 9.65 -12.04
C SER A 96 2.69 10.47 -13.32
N THR A 97 3.42 11.59 -13.29
CA THR A 97 3.61 12.46 -14.45
C THR A 97 4.84 12.13 -15.29
N LEU A 98 5.75 11.28 -14.81
CA LEU A 98 6.94 10.87 -15.54
C LEU A 98 6.59 10.02 -16.77
N GLU A 99 7.23 10.28 -17.91
CA GLU A 99 6.95 9.57 -19.17
C GLU A 99 7.14 8.05 -19.07
N VAL A 100 8.11 7.60 -18.28
CA VAL A 100 8.34 6.17 -18.02
C VAL A 100 7.16 5.50 -17.30
N ASN A 101 6.38 6.27 -16.55
CA ASN A 101 5.21 5.78 -15.80
C ASN A 101 3.90 5.98 -16.57
N LYS A 102 3.85 6.87 -17.57
CA LYS A 102 2.69 7.05 -18.44
C LYS A 102 2.66 6.10 -19.64
N SER A 103 3.83 5.74 -20.14
CA SER A 103 4.00 5.00 -21.39
C SER A 103 4.77 3.69 -21.18
N GLY A 104 4.57 2.74 -22.10
CA GLY A 104 5.19 1.42 -22.05
C GLY A 104 4.43 0.40 -21.22
N SER A 105 4.95 -0.81 -21.21
CA SER A 105 4.41 -1.95 -20.45
C SER A 105 5.55 -2.80 -19.90
N ARG A 106 5.28 -3.48 -18.80
CA ARG A 106 6.21 -4.49 -18.25
C ARG A 106 6.20 -5.75 -19.12
N TRP A 107 7.19 -6.61 -18.91
CA TRP A 107 7.25 -7.93 -19.57
C TRP A 107 6.00 -8.80 -19.34
N THR A 108 5.25 -8.51 -18.27
CA THR A 108 3.95 -9.13 -17.95
C THR A 108 2.77 -8.60 -18.81
N GLY A 109 3.01 -7.60 -19.66
CA GLY A 109 1.99 -6.94 -20.48
C GLY A 109 1.19 -5.84 -19.76
N VAL A 110 1.44 -5.63 -18.47
CA VAL A 110 0.76 -4.56 -17.69
C VAL A 110 1.32 -3.20 -18.07
N GLU A 111 0.45 -2.29 -18.51
CA GLU A 111 0.80 -0.89 -18.83
C GLU A 111 1.33 -0.15 -17.60
N ASN A 112 2.36 0.68 -17.78
CA ASN A 112 2.98 1.40 -16.66
C ASN A 112 2.02 2.37 -15.96
N LYS A 113 1.11 3.01 -16.71
CA LYS A 113 0.11 3.94 -16.16
C LYS A 113 -0.85 3.26 -15.18
N SER A 114 -1.04 1.94 -15.29
CA SER A 114 -1.95 1.19 -14.41
C SER A 114 -1.48 1.13 -12.96
N PHE A 115 -0.20 1.44 -12.69
CA PHE A 115 0.35 1.50 -11.33
C PHE A 115 0.01 2.82 -10.59
N PHE A 116 -0.46 3.84 -11.31
CA PHE A 116 -0.79 5.17 -10.74
C PHE A 116 -2.26 5.50 -11.02
N ARG A 117 -3.14 5.22 -10.04
CA ARG A 117 -4.59 5.40 -10.18
C ARG A 117 -5.11 6.70 -9.55
N ARG A 118 -5.20 6.76 -8.21
CA ARG A 118 -5.62 7.94 -7.44
C ARG A 118 -4.66 8.27 -6.29
N GLY A 119 -4.13 7.24 -5.63
CA GLY A 119 -3.20 7.44 -4.51
C GLY A 119 -3.84 8.14 -3.32
N GLU A 120 -5.12 7.84 -3.04
CA GLU A 120 -5.92 8.48 -1.99
C GLU A 120 -6.43 7.45 -0.98
N VAL A 121 -6.51 7.86 0.29
CA VAL A 121 -7.11 7.08 1.38
C VAL A 121 -8.63 7.23 1.32
N GLY A 122 -9.36 6.14 1.58
CA GLY A 122 -10.83 6.18 1.69
C GLY A 122 -11.59 6.12 0.35
N ASP A 123 -10.89 5.96 -0.77
CA ASP A 123 -11.51 5.94 -2.10
C ASP A 123 -12.46 4.74 -2.35
N TRP A 124 -12.46 3.74 -1.47
CA TRP A 124 -13.35 2.57 -1.53
C TRP A 124 -14.83 2.97 -1.56
N VAL A 125 -15.22 4.09 -0.93
CA VAL A 125 -16.60 4.59 -0.88
C VAL A 125 -17.17 4.92 -2.26
N ASN A 126 -16.31 5.16 -3.25
CA ASN A 126 -16.73 5.43 -4.63
C ASN A 126 -17.10 4.17 -5.42
N TYR A 127 -16.77 2.98 -4.88
CA TYR A 127 -16.93 1.71 -5.59
C TYR A 127 -17.79 0.71 -4.82
N MET A 128 -17.84 0.80 -3.49
CA MET A 128 -18.49 -0.18 -2.63
C MET A 128 -19.67 0.43 -1.89
N SER A 129 -20.70 -0.38 -1.64
CA SER A 129 -21.75 0.00 -0.70
C SER A 129 -21.27 -0.11 0.75
N ALA A 130 -21.93 0.60 1.67
CA ALA A 130 -21.65 0.52 3.10
C ALA A 130 -21.64 -0.94 3.60
N LYS A 131 -22.64 -1.74 3.19
CA LYS A 131 -22.74 -3.17 3.51
C LYS A 131 -21.53 -4.00 3.04
N MET A 132 -20.92 -3.64 1.92
CA MET A 132 -19.70 -4.30 1.45
C MET A 132 -18.49 -3.91 2.30
N GLY A 133 -18.39 -2.64 2.69
CA GLY A 133 -17.36 -2.15 3.63
C GLY A 133 -17.46 -2.86 4.99
N GLU A 134 -18.64 -2.82 5.60
CA GLU A 134 -18.94 -3.48 6.88
C GLU A 134 -18.58 -4.98 6.89
N LYS A 135 -18.77 -5.66 5.75
CA LYS A 135 -18.39 -7.07 5.61
C LYS A 135 -16.87 -7.27 5.71
N ILE A 136 -16.07 -6.41 5.07
CA ILE A 136 -14.61 -6.48 5.15
C ILE A 136 -14.16 -6.12 6.56
N ASP A 137 -14.75 -5.07 7.15
CA ASP A 137 -14.43 -4.63 8.52
C ASP A 137 -14.67 -5.74 9.53
N GLY A 138 -15.81 -6.45 9.44
CA GLY A 138 -16.10 -7.58 10.31
C GLY A 138 -15.12 -8.75 10.16
N VAL A 139 -14.69 -9.05 8.93
CA VAL A 139 -13.66 -10.09 8.69
C VAL A 139 -12.32 -9.64 9.26
N MET A 140 -11.91 -8.38 9.03
CA MET A 140 -10.69 -7.81 9.59
C MET A 140 -10.71 -7.87 11.12
N GLU A 141 -11.79 -7.43 11.76
CA GLU A 141 -11.93 -7.48 13.22
C GLU A 141 -11.80 -8.91 13.75
N GLU A 142 -12.45 -9.89 13.11
CA GLU A 142 -12.36 -11.30 13.51
C GLU A 142 -10.93 -11.83 13.39
N LYS A 143 -10.27 -11.57 12.24
CA LYS A 143 -8.94 -12.12 11.92
C LYS A 143 -7.82 -11.46 12.71
N LEU A 144 -7.94 -10.16 12.97
CA LEU A 144 -6.95 -9.40 13.74
C LEU A 144 -7.21 -9.48 15.25
N ARG A 145 -8.29 -10.14 15.69
CA ARG A 145 -8.64 -10.28 17.10
C ARG A 145 -7.50 -10.89 17.90
N GLY A 146 -7.14 -10.23 19.01
CA GLY A 146 -6.04 -10.65 19.87
C GLY A 146 -4.66 -10.23 19.38
N SER A 147 -4.56 -9.67 18.16
CA SER A 147 -3.36 -8.95 17.73
C SER A 147 -3.31 -7.55 18.36
N ARG A 148 -2.13 -6.92 18.32
CA ARG A 148 -1.95 -5.51 18.68
C ARG A 148 -2.14 -4.56 17.48
N LEU A 149 -2.44 -5.10 16.30
CA LEU A 149 -2.54 -4.33 15.06
C LEU A 149 -3.95 -3.74 14.90
N LYS A 150 -4.01 -2.44 14.59
CA LYS A 150 -5.24 -1.71 14.25
C LYS A 150 -4.97 -0.80 13.05
N PHE A 151 -5.98 -0.68 12.20
CA PHE A 151 -6.01 0.22 11.04
C PHE A 151 -6.89 1.41 11.33
#